data_AF-A0A7J0CK92-F1
#
_entry.id   AF-A0A7J0CK92-F1
#
_cell.length_a   1.000
_cell.length_b   1.000
_cell.length_c   1.000
_cell.angle_alpha   90.00
_cell.angle_beta   90.00
_cell.angle_gamma   90.00
#
_symmetry.space_group_name_H-M   'P 1'
#
loop_
_entity.id
_entity.type
_entity.pdbx_description
1 polymer ?
#
loop_
_entity_poly.entity_id
_entity_poly.type
_entity_poly.pdbx_seq_one_letter_code
_entity_poly.pdbx_strand_id
1 'polypeptide(L)'
;MIQRWPAVITPSEPSRTLLLLSDDGRVNRADEREALVSHLWQEHMRAPFPAGLAGAERAGIDLVLLDADIAGCVSSWRNNGGSLDGERHRILHRRVTDLDRILPLLGAAEDPPYWRRLHQLARLASEAGPRPAK
;
A
#
# COMPACT_ATOMS: atom_id res chain seq x y z
N MET A 1 6.74 0.31 -22.29
CA MET A 1 6.95 -1.14 -22.09
C MET A 1 5.84 -1.62 -21.17
N ILE A 2 4.82 -2.26 -21.74
CA ILE A 2 3.55 -2.61 -21.08
C ILE A 2 3.81 -3.88 -20.25
N GLN A 3 3.96 -3.77 -18.94
CA GLN A 3 4.09 -4.94 -18.09
C GLN A 3 2.70 -5.42 -17.65
N ARG A 4 2.23 -6.42 -18.39
CA ARG A 4 1.14 -7.32 -18.07
C ARG A 4 1.67 -8.30 -17.00
N TRP A 5 1.08 -8.33 -15.81
CA TRP A 5 1.44 -9.32 -14.79
C TRP A 5 0.38 -10.43 -14.65
N PRO A 6 0.79 -11.71 -14.60
CA PRO A 6 -0.12 -12.85 -14.67
C PRO A 6 -0.51 -13.46 -13.31
N ALA A 7 -1.67 -14.12 -13.37
CA ALA A 7 -2.09 -15.37 -12.71
C ALA A 7 -2.08 -15.50 -11.17
N VAL A 8 -3.31 -15.54 -10.63
CA VAL A 8 -3.82 -16.39 -9.53
C VAL A 8 -2.75 -17.15 -8.74
N ILE A 9 -2.52 -16.70 -7.52
CA ILE A 9 -1.94 -17.51 -6.45
C ILE A 9 -3.12 -18.09 -5.67
N THR A 10 -3.23 -19.42 -5.64
CA THR A 10 -4.21 -20.15 -4.84
C THR A 10 -3.87 -20.05 -3.35
N PRO A 11 -4.84 -19.86 -2.44
CA PRO A 11 -4.56 -19.88 -1.00
C PRO A 11 -4.36 -21.32 -0.50
N SER A 12 -3.26 -21.58 0.21
CA SER A 12 -3.08 -22.80 1.02
C SER A 12 -3.74 -22.62 2.40
N GLU A 13 -4.44 -23.66 2.85
CA GLU A 13 -5.27 -23.73 4.08
C GLU A 13 -4.57 -23.34 5.41
N PRO A 14 -5.33 -22.91 6.44
CA PRO A 14 -4.79 -22.49 7.72
C PRO A 14 -4.68 -23.66 8.71
N SER A 15 -3.51 -23.82 9.34
CA SER A 15 -3.40 -24.59 10.59
C SER A 15 -3.67 -23.67 11.77
N ARG A 16 -4.66 -24.03 12.58
CA ARG A 16 -5.15 -23.25 13.71
C ARG A 16 -4.60 -23.78 15.04
N THR A 17 -4.25 -22.82 15.90
CA THR A 17 -4.32 -22.85 17.37
C THR A 17 -3.10 -23.31 18.16
N LEU A 18 -2.44 -22.34 18.80
CA LEU A 18 -2.20 -22.37 20.24
C LEU A 18 -2.30 -20.96 20.83
N LEU A 19 -3.28 -20.75 21.70
CA LEU A 19 -3.48 -19.56 22.53
C LEU A 19 -2.50 -19.59 23.72
N LEU A 20 -1.61 -18.61 23.83
CA LEU A 20 -0.94 -18.27 25.08
C LEU A 20 -0.72 -16.76 25.22
N LEU A 21 -1.43 -16.21 26.20
CA LEU A 21 -1.06 -15.12 27.11
C LEU A 21 -0.68 -13.75 26.55
N SER A 22 -1.54 -12.79 26.84
CA SER A 22 -1.56 -11.37 26.49
C SER A 22 -0.26 -10.58 26.73
N ASP A 23 0.43 -10.30 25.61
CA ASP A 23 0.94 -8.96 25.19
C ASP A 23 -0.09 -8.36 24.17
N ASP A 24 -1.38 -8.49 24.52
CA ASP A 24 -2.53 -8.61 23.59
C ASP A 24 -2.73 -7.43 22.62
N GLY A 25 -2.36 -6.22 23.02
CA GLY A 25 -2.69 -5.01 22.25
C GLY A 25 -1.77 -4.74 21.05
N ARG A 26 -0.56 -5.31 21.00
CA ARG A 26 0.41 -5.04 19.92
C ARG A 26 0.27 -6.00 18.75
N VAL A 27 0.14 -7.29 19.04
CA VAL A 27 -0.05 -8.33 18.01
C VAL A 27 -1.36 -8.10 17.28
N ASN A 28 -2.45 -7.84 18.02
CA ASN A 28 -3.75 -7.55 17.41
C ASN A 28 -3.70 -6.33 16.47
N ARG A 29 -3.01 -5.23 16.84
CA ARG A 29 -2.89 -4.06 15.94
C ARG A 29 -2.07 -4.32 14.69
N ALA A 30 -1.04 -5.17 14.78
CA ALA A 30 -0.24 -5.53 13.61
C ALA A 30 -1.06 -6.40 12.64
N ASP A 31 -1.78 -7.37 13.16
CA ASP A 31 -2.68 -8.26 12.39
C ASP A 31 -3.85 -7.47 11.79
N GLU A 32 -4.47 -6.56 12.55
CA GLU A 32 -5.51 -5.65 12.07
C GLU A 32 -5.00 -4.76 10.94
N ARG A 33 -3.78 -4.23 11.06
CA ARG A 33 -3.14 -3.42 10.02
C ARG A 33 -2.90 -4.25 8.76
N GLU A 34 -2.38 -5.46 8.90
CA GLU A 34 -2.14 -6.35 7.76
C GLU A 34 -3.45 -6.76 7.06
N ALA A 35 -4.50 -7.05 7.83
CA ALA A 35 -5.83 -7.33 7.31
C ALA A 35 -6.39 -6.12 6.55
N LEU A 36 -6.26 -4.92 7.11
CA LEU A 36 -6.71 -3.68 6.48
C LEU A 36 -5.94 -3.38 5.18
N VAL A 37 -4.60 -3.49 5.21
CA VAL A 37 -3.76 -3.32 4.01
C VAL A 37 -4.15 -4.34 2.95
N SER A 38 -4.38 -5.60 3.34
CA SER A 38 -4.78 -6.65 2.39
C SER A 38 -6.14 -6.37 1.75
N HIS A 39 -7.12 -5.87 2.51
CA HIS A 39 -8.43 -5.50 1.99
C HIS A 39 -8.33 -4.33 0.99
N LEU A 40 -7.68 -3.24 1.39
CA LEU A 40 -7.49 -2.07 0.54
C LEU A 40 -6.67 -2.40 -0.71
N TRP A 41 -5.67 -3.28 -0.59
CA TRP A 41 -4.85 -3.71 -1.71
C TRP A 41 -5.66 -4.49 -2.73
N GLN A 42 -6.53 -5.42 -2.28
CA GLN A 42 -7.42 -6.14 -3.18
C GLN A 42 -8.39 -5.21 -3.91
N GLU A 43 -8.90 -4.19 -3.23
CA GLU A 43 -9.76 -3.18 -3.85
C GLU A 43 -8.98 -2.35 -4.89
N HIS A 44 -7.74 -1.93 -4.55
CA HIS A 44 -6.86 -1.17 -5.46
C HIS A 44 -6.53 -1.97 -6.72
N MET A 45 -6.17 -3.25 -6.57
CA MET A 45 -5.82 -4.13 -7.69
C MET A 45 -6.98 -4.45 -8.62
N ARG A 46 -8.24 -4.27 -8.16
CA ARG A 46 -9.44 -4.42 -8.99
C ARG A 46 -9.84 -3.13 -9.69
N ALA A 47 -9.41 -1.98 -9.18
CA ALA A 47 -9.70 -0.70 -9.79
C ALA A 47 -8.78 -0.47 -11.01
N PRO A 48 -9.33 -0.09 -12.18
CA PRO A 48 -8.48 0.33 -13.28
C PRO A 48 -7.74 1.62 -12.89
N PHE A 49 -6.53 1.80 -13.40
CA PHE A 49 -5.87 3.10 -13.30
C PHE A 49 -6.75 4.18 -13.94
N PRO A 50 -6.91 5.37 -13.32
CA PRO A 50 -7.86 6.37 -13.80
C PRO A 50 -7.61 6.79 -15.25
N ALA A 51 -8.67 6.81 -16.04
CA ALA A 51 -8.59 7.08 -17.47
C ALA A 51 -8.05 8.49 -17.74
N GLY A 52 -7.19 8.62 -18.76
CA GLY A 52 -6.62 9.92 -19.17
C GLY A 52 -5.52 10.47 -18.26
N LEU A 53 -5.12 9.75 -17.19
CA LEU A 53 -4.02 10.18 -16.31
C LEU A 53 -2.65 9.55 -16.67
N ALA A 54 -2.59 8.71 -17.70
CA ALA A 54 -1.32 8.14 -18.16
C ALA A 54 -0.43 9.25 -18.75
N GLY A 55 0.77 9.43 -18.17
CA GLY A 55 1.69 10.52 -18.52
C GLY A 55 1.25 11.90 -18.01
N ALA A 56 0.20 11.96 -17.18
CA ALA A 56 -0.22 13.21 -16.56
C ALA A 56 0.64 13.50 -15.32
N GLU A 57 0.92 14.78 -15.10
CA GLU A 57 1.61 15.27 -13.91
C GLU A 57 0.69 16.20 -13.10
N ARG A 58 0.75 16.11 -11.77
CA ARG A 58 0.16 17.08 -10.81
C ARG A 58 1.28 17.59 -9.92
N ALA A 59 1.45 18.91 -9.81
CA ALA A 59 2.54 19.52 -9.05
C ALA A 59 3.96 19.01 -9.43
N GLY A 60 4.16 18.66 -10.71
CA GLY A 60 5.42 18.10 -11.22
C GLY A 60 5.67 16.63 -10.85
N ILE A 61 4.63 15.92 -10.40
CA ILE A 61 4.70 14.50 -10.01
C ILE A 61 3.99 13.67 -11.08
N ASP A 62 4.73 12.78 -11.73
CA ASP A 62 4.18 11.77 -12.65
C ASP A 62 3.27 10.80 -11.88
N LEU A 63 2.00 10.77 -12.28
CA LEU A 63 0.96 9.99 -11.62
C LEU A 63 1.12 8.48 -11.82
N VAL A 64 1.69 8.04 -12.94
CA VAL A 64 1.95 6.62 -13.21
C VAL A 64 3.13 6.14 -12.36
N LEU A 65 4.20 6.94 -12.27
CA LEU A 65 5.35 6.61 -11.44
C LEU A 65 5.01 6.63 -9.94
N LEU A 66 4.15 7.58 -9.52
CA LEU A 66 3.63 7.64 -8.17
C LEU A 66 2.86 6.36 -7.79
N ASP A 67 1.91 5.92 -8.62
CA ASP A 67 1.17 4.67 -8.40
C ASP A 67 2.10 3.46 -8.38
N ALA A 68 2.99 3.34 -9.37
CA ALA A 68 3.92 2.22 -9.47
C ALA A 68 4.88 2.11 -8.28
N ASP A 69 5.45 3.23 -7.82
CA ASP A 69 6.34 3.27 -6.65
C ASP A 69 5.61 2.76 -5.39
N ILE A 70 4.39 3.24 -5.15
CA ILE A 70 3.58 2.84 -3.99
C ILE A 70 3.15 1.38 -4.12
N ALA A 71 2.63 0.97 -5.28
CA ALA A 71 2.21 -0.40 -5.54
C ALA A 71 3.36 -1.41 -5.32
N GLY A 72 4.56 -1.08 -5.80
CA GLY A 72 5.77 -1.88 -5.59
C GLY A 72 6.16 -1.99 -4.11
N CYS A 73 6.08 -0.88 -3.36
CA CYS A 73 6.35 -0.87 -1.93
C CYS A 73 5.30 -1.68 -1.15
N VAL A 74 4.01 -1.47 -1.39
CA VAL A 74 2.91 -2.18 -0.70
C VAL A 74 2.99 -3.68 -0.99
N SER A 75 3.26 -4.07 -2.23
CA SER A 75 3.47 -5.48 -2.60
C SER A 75 4.65 -6.08 -1.82
N SER A 76 5.77 -5.37 -1.75
CA SER A 76 6.96 -5.81 -0.98
C SER A 76 6.66 -5.92 0.52
N TRP A 77 5.95 -4.94 1.09
CA TRP A 77 5.54 -4.94 2.50
C TRP A 77 4.71 -6.17 2.84
N ARG A 78 3.73 -6.51 1.99
CA ARG A 78 2.88 -7.70 2.15
C ARG A 78 3.65 -9.01 2.03
N ASN A 79 4.61 -9.09 1.11
CA ASN A 79 5.42 -10.29 0.92
C ASN A 79 6.43 -10.52 2.05
N ASN A 80 6.76 -9.48 2.83
CA ASN A 80 7.76 -9.51 3.89
C ASN A 80 7.15 -9.45 5.29
N GLY A 81 5.91 -9.92 5.48
CA GLY A 81 5.25 -9.97 6.79
C GLY A 81 5.10 -8.59 7.45
N GLY A 82 4.79 -7.57 6.64
CA GLY A 82 4.53 -6.23 7.14
C GLY A 82 5.76 -5.34 7.34
N SER A 83 6.85 -5.62 6.61
CA SER A 83 8.12 -4.91 6.73
C SER A 83 8.71 -4.44 5.39
N LEU A 84 9.45 -3.33 5.42
CA LEU A 84 10.19 -2.79 4.28
C LEU A 84 11.66 -2.59 4.66
N ASP A 85 12.54 -2.75 3.67
CA ASP A 85 13.91 -2.25 3.79
C ASP A 85 13.94 -0.71 3.82
N GLY A 86 15.08 -0.17 4.22
CA GLY A 86 15.23 1.28 4.39
C GLY A 86 15.04 2.10 3.11
N GLU A 87 15.32 1.54 1.93
CA GLU A 87 15.14 2.28 0.68
C GLU A 87 13.67 2.36 0.31
N ARG A 88 12.96 1.24 0.34
CA ARG A 88 11.51 1.21 0.10
C ARG A 88 10.74 2.04 1.12
N HIS A 89 11.19 2.06 2.38
CA HIS A 89 10.60 2.91 3.42
C HIS A 89 10.77 4.41 3.11
N ARG A 90 11.96 4.84 2.65
CA ARG A 90 12.20 6.22 2.22
C ARG A 90 11.38 6.60 0.99
N ILE A 91 11.31 5.73 -0.01
CA ILE A 91 10.48 5.92 -1.21
C ILE A 91 9.03 6.15 -0.77
N LEU A 92 8.48 5.26 0.06
CA LEU A 92 7.09 5.33 0.46
C LEU A 92 6.77 6.61 1.26
N HIS A 93 7.66 7.03 2.16
CA HIS A 93 7.49 8.30 2.87
C HIS A 93 7.48 9.53 1.95
N ARG A 94 8.37 9.55 0.95
CA ARG A 94 8.36 10.61 -0.08
C ARG A 94 7.02 10.61 -0.82
N ARG A 95 6.52 9.42 -1.19
CA ARG A 95 5.26 9.28 -1.94
C ARG A 95 4.01 9.63 -1.14
N VAL A 96 4.01 9.42 0.18
CA VAL A 96 2.97 9.96 1.07
C VAL A 96 2.94 11.50 0.98
N THR A 97 4.11 12.15 1.03
CA THR A 97 4.21 13.61 0.91
C THR A 97 3.75 14.10 -0.46
N ASP A 98 4.09 13.37 -1.53
CA ASP A 98 3.63 13.67 -2.89
C ASP A 98 2.09 13.56 -2.99
N LEU A 99 1.49 12.54 -2.36
CA LEU A 99 0.04 12.36 -2.32
C LEU A 99 -0.67 13.48 -1.57
N ASP A 100 -0.14 13.93 -0.44
CA ASP A 100 -0.67 15.09 0.29
C ASP A 100 -0.69 16.36 -0.59
N ARG A 101 0.27 16.49 -1.52
CA ARG A 101 0.32 17.62 -2.46
C ARG A 101 -0.66 17.49 -3.62
N ILE A 102 -0.85 16.28 -4.16
CA ILE A 102 -1.73 16.11 -5.35
C ILE A 102 -3.20 15.97 -4.98
N LEU A 103 -3.54 15.38 -3.83
CA LEU A 103 -4.94 15.10 -3.45
C LEU A 103 -5.85 16.35 -3.49
N PRO A 104 -5.43 17.54 -3.03
CA PRO A 104 -6.23 18.76 -3.13
C PRO A 104 -6.38 19.30 -4.56
N LEU A 105 -5.54 18.87 -5.50
CA LEU A 105 -5.51 19.36 -6.89
C LEU A 105 -6.38 18.51 -7.82
N LEU A 106 -6.78 17.31 -7.38
CA LEU A 106 -7.55 16.38 -8.20
C LEU A 106 -9.00 16.83 -8.33
N GLY A 107 -9.46 16.98 -9.57
CA GLY A 107 -10.87 17.17 -9.90
C GLY A 107 -11.68 15.88 -9.76
N ALA A 108 -13.01 16.01 -9.76
CA ALA A 108 -13.93 14.87 -9.67
C ALA A 108 -13.75 13.84 -10.81
N ALA A 109 -13.31 14.28 -11.99
CA ALA A 109 -13.05 13.42 -13.14
C ALA A 109 -11.76 12.58 -13.02
N GLU A 110 -10.90 12.87 -12.04
CA GLU A 110 -9.58 12.24 -11.88
C GLU A 110 -9.59 11.12 -10.84
N ASP A 111 -10.77 10.63 -10.49
CA ASP A 111 -11.03 9.57 -9.51
C ASP A 111 -10.33 9.80 -8.15
N PRO A 112 -10.73 10.84 -7.39
CA PRO A 112 -10.19 11.05 -6.04
C PRO A 112 -10.28 9.82 -5.10
N PRO A 113 -11.33 8.96 -5.15
CA PRO A 113 -11.35 7.71 -4.40
C PRO A 113 -10.16 6.78 -4.68
N TYR A 114 -9.73 6.61 -5.93
CA TYR A 114 -8.55 5.82 -6.29
C TYR A 114 -7.29 6.32 -5.55
N TRP A 115 -7.02 7.63 -5.65
CA TRP A 115 -5.84 8.24 -5.04
C TRP A 115 -5.87 8.24 -3.52
N ARG A 116 -7.05 8.40 -2.89
CA ARG A 116 -7.19 8.29 -1.44
C ARG A 116 -6.92 6.87 -0.95
N ARG A 117 -7.36 5.84 -1.68
CA ARG A 117 -7.04 4.45 -1.35
C ARG A 117 -5.54 4.19 -1.42
N LEU A 118 -4.89 4.65 -2.49
CA LEU A 118 -3.44 4.57 -2.66
C LEU A 118 -2.70 5.29 -1.51
N HIS A 119 -3.21 6.45 -1.08
CA HIS A 119 -2.67 7.18 0.06
C HIS A 119 -2.81 6.43 1.39
N GLN A 120 -3.97 5.84 1.64
CA GLN A 120 -4.17 5.04 2.85
C GLN A 120 -3.23 3.82 2.88
N LEU A 121 -3.07 3.13 1.74
CA LEU A 121 -2.11 2.04 1.61
C LEU A 121 -0.67 2.50 1.90
N ALA A 122 -0.25 3.63 1.33
CA ALA A 122 1.09 4.16 1.53
C ALA A 122 1.35 4.55 2.99
N ARG A 123 0.36 5.14 3.68
CA ARG A 123 0.47 5.47 5.10
C ARG A 123 0.58 4.23 5.97
N LEU A 124 -0.31 3.26 5.80
CA LEU A 124 -0.30 2.02 6.60
C LEU A 124 1.01 1.23 6.42
N ALA A 125 1.54 1.17 5.20
CA ALA A 125 2.79 0.45 4.92
C ALA A 125 4.07 1.23 5.30
N SER A 126 3.98 2.55 5.52
CA SER A 126 5.11 3.38 6.00
C SER A 126 5.16 3.51 7.52
N GLU A 127 4.08 3.19 8.22
CA GLU A 127 4.07 3.13 9.69
C GLU A 127 5.13 2.14 10.20
N ALA A 128 5.93 2.59 11.17
CA ALA A 128 6.90 1.73 11.81
C ALA A 128 6.20 0.48 12.38
N GLY A 129 6.72 -0.71 12.04
CA GLY A 129 6.39 -1.92 12.79
C GLY A 129 6.86 -1.80 14.23
N PRO A 130 6.35 -2.62 15.17
CA PRO A 130 6.93 -2.70 16.50
C PRO A 130 8.44 -2.95 16.38
N ARG A 131 9.25 -2.09 17.01
CA ARG A 131 10.71 -2.21 17.01
C ARG A 131 11.08 -3.57 17.61
N PRO A 132 11.91 -4.40 16.95
CA PRO A 132 12.37 -5.63 17.59
C PRO A 132 13.14 -5.28 18.86
N ALA A 133 12.81 -5.96 19.97
CA ALA A 133 13.61 -5.88 21.18
C ALA A 133 15.00 -6.44 20.85
N LYS A 134 16.03 -5.70 21.24
CA LYS A 134 17.43 -6.09 21.07
C LYS A 134 17.80 -7.21 22.04
#